data_AF-A0A1B8HYJ8-F1
#
_entry.id   AF-A0A1B8HYJ8-F1
#
_cell.length_a   1.000
_cell.length_b   1.000
_cell.length_c   1.000
_cell.angle_alpha   90.00
_cell.angle_beta   90.00
_cell.angle_gamma   90.00
#
_symmetry.space_group_name_H-M   'P 1'
#
loop_
_entity.id
_entity.type
_entity.pdbx_description
1 polymer ?
#
loop_
_entity_poly.entity_id
_entity_poly.type
_entity_poly.pdbx_seq_one_letter_code
_entity_poly.pdbx_strand_id
1 'polypeptide(L)'
;MLKISLISVLILGSLQVFAEKPMDNAITAMCDNLKRCTIEHLEMKQKVDDKGKALIVGAFDKKCDSMKSHYHHYIEHNPEIHDDAVACIHRLSTSSCEDLLNDKEDANCLTFTKDK
;
A
#
# COMPACT_ATOMS: atom_id res chain seq x y z
N MET A 1 17.11 -54.95 -22.72
CA MET A 1 18.13 -53.99 -22.22
C MET A 1 18.15 -52.77 -23.14
N LEU A 2 18.69 -51.64 -22.65
CA LEU A 2 18.75 -50.27 -23.24
C LEU A 2 17.54 -49.38 -22.91
N LYS A 3 17.41 -48.87 -21.67
CA LYS A 3 18.01 -47.63 -21.11
C LYS A 3 17.62 -46.36 -21.89
N ILE A 4 16.37 -45.90 -21.69
CA ILE A 4 15.97 -44.53 -21.97
C ILE A 4 16.39 -43.70 -20.76
N SER A 5 17.51 -42.98 -20.88
CA SER A 5 17.97 -42.03 -19.85
C SER A 5 16.97 -40.88 -19.73
N LEU A 6 16.21 -40.87 -18.64
CA LEU A 6 15.42 -39.74 -18.17
C LEU A 6 16.39 -38.62 -17.75
N ILE A 7 16.71 -37.71 -18.67
CA ILE A 7 17.36 -36.44 -18.33
C ILE A 7 16.28 -35.59 -17.65
N SER A 8 16.18 -35.71 -16.32
CA SER A 8 15.39 -34.80 -15.50
C SER A 8 16.13 -33.47 -15.42
N VAL A 9 15.80 -32.57 -16.34
CA VAL A 9 16.21 -31.16 -16.24
C VAL A 9 15.41 -30.55 -15.08
N LEU A 10 16.00 -30.56 -13.90
CA LEU A 10 15.56 -29.75 -12.76
C LEU A 10 15.80 -28.28 -13.12
N ILE A 11 14.82 -27.67 -13.78
CA ILE A 11 14.71 -26.22 -13.84
C ILE A 11 14.29 -25.78 -12.43
N LEU A 12 15.28 -25.58 -11.55
CA LEU A 12 15.13 -24.77 -10.35
C LEU A 12 14.94 -23.32 -10.84
N GLY A 13 13.71 -23.04 -11.27
CA GLY A 13 13.27 -21.71 -11.62
C GLY A 13 13.37 -20.83 -10.38
N SER A 14 14.26 -19.85 -10.46
CA SER A 14 14.38 -18.72 -9.56
C SER A 14 13.06 -17.94 -9.52
N LEU A 15 12.12 -18.39 -8.67
CA LEU A 15 10.96 -17.61 -8.26
C LEU A 15 11.41 -16.64 -7.17
N GLN A 16 12.11 -15.57 -7.56
CA GLN A 16 12.55 -14.53 -6.63
C GLN A 16 12.19 -13.11 -7.11
N VAL A 17 10.97 -12.86 -7.61
CA VAL A 17 10.54 -11.46 -7.92
C VAL A 17 9.02 -11.26 -7.86
N PHE A 18 8.30 -11.59 -6.79
CA PHE A 18 6.85 -11.24 -6.74
C PHE A 18 6.27 -10.84 -5.36
N ALA A 19 7.08 -10.71 -4.30
CA ALA A 19 6.57 -10.37 -2.96
C ALA A 19 6.36 -8.85 -2.72
N GLU A 20 6.98 -7.96 -3.51
CA GLU A 20 6.91 -6.50 -3.28
C GLU A 20 5.60 -5.87 -3.82
N LYS A 21 5.02 -6.45 -4.88
CA LYS A 21 3.84 -5.89 -5.57
C LYS A 21 2.57 -5.73 -4.72
N PRO A 22 2.18 -6.68 -3.84
CA PRO A 22 0.93 -6.57 -3.10
C PRO A 22 0.88 -5.34 -2.18
N MET A 23 1.99 -5.06 -1.49
CA MET A 23 2.10 -3.91 -0.59
C MET A 23 2.08 -2.59 -1.35
N ASP A 24 2.89 -2.48 -2.40
CA ASP A 24 2.93 -1.28 -3.26
C ASP A 24 1.56 -0.95 -3.85
N ASN A 25 0.85 -1.98 -4.34
CA ASN A 25 -0.49 -1.82 -4.88
C ASN A 25 -1.49 -1.38 -3.80
N ALA A 26 -1.42 -1.96 -2.60
CA ALA A 26 -2.27 -1.58 -1.49
C ALA A 26 -2.04 -0.13 -1.07
N ILE A 27 -0.77 0.29 -0.95
CA ILE A 27 -0.41 1.68 -0.61
C ILE A 27 -0.88 2.65 -1.70
N THR A 28 -0.67 2.33 -2.97
CA THR A 28 -1.19 3.17 -4.08
C THR A 28 -2.71 3.31 -4.00
N ALA A 29 -3.44 2.21 -3.82
CA ALA A 29 -4.90 2.26 -3.75
C ALA A 29 -5.41 3.08 -2.55
N MET A 30 -4.78 2.93 -1.39
CA MET A 30 -5.09 3.74 -0.20
C MET A 30 -4.84 5.22 -0.46
N CYS A 31 -3.71 5.54 -1.06
CA CYS A 31 -3.34 6.91 -1.39
C CYS A 31 -4.31 7.57 -2.36
N ASP A 32 -4.75 6.85 -3.39
CA ASP A 32 -5.73 7.36 -4.34
C ASP A 32 -7.08 7.59 -3.67
N ASN A 33 -7.48 6.71 -2.75
CA ASN A 33 -8.68 6.90 -1.95
C ASN A 33 -8.59 8.16 -1.06
N LEU A 34 -7.47 8.35 -0.36
CA LEU A 34 -7.23 9.52 0.50
C LEU A 34 -7.19 10.84 -0.30
N LYS A 35 -6.56 10.86 -1.48
CA LYS A 35 -6.56 12.01 -2.39
C LYS A 35 -7.99 12.39 -2.77
N ARG A 36 -8.77 11.40 -3.23
CA ARG A 36 -10.17 11.58 -3.62
C ARG A 36 -10.98 12.15 -2.46
N CYS A 37 -10.90 11.52 -1.29
CA CYS A 37 -11.65 11.95 -0.10
C CYS A 37 -11.25 13.36 0.35
N THR A 38 -9.96 13.71 0.28
CA THR A 38 -9.50 15.05 0.64
C THR A 38 -10.06 16.11 -0.31
N ILE A 39 -10.05 15.86 -1.62
CA ILE A 39 -10.60 16.79 -2.61
C ILE A 39 -12.11 16.92 -2.42
N GLU A 40 -12.84 15.81 -2.29
CA GLU A 40 -14.29 15.81 -2.05
C GLU A 40 -14.64 16.62 -0.79
N HIS A 41 -13.90 16.42 0.31
CA HIS A 41 -14.12 17.15 1.56
C HIS A 41 -13.85 18.65 1.46
N LEU A 42 -12.80 19.03 0.73
CA LEU A 42 -12.49 20.44 0.50
C LEU A 42 -13.54 21.08 -0.41
N GLU A 43 -13.99 20.39 -1.46
CA GLU A 43 -15.03 20.86 -2.38
C GLU A 43 -16.39 21.05 -1.70
N MET A 44 -16.70 20.29 -0.64
CA MET A 44 -17.88 20.55 0.20
C MET A 44 -17.83 21.90 0.95
N LYS A 45 -16.62 22.42 1.22
CA LYS A 45 -16.42 23.67 1.98
C LYS A 45 -16.15 24.87 1.07
N GLN A 46 -15.40 24.67 0.00
CA GLN A 46 -15.00 25.69 -0.96
C GLN A 46 -14.64 25.06 -2.29
N LYS A 47 -14.91 25.76 -3.40
CA LYS A 47 -14.48 25.29 -4.71
C LYS A 47 -12.95 25.21 -4.77
N VAL A 48 -12.42 24.03 -5.05
CA VAL A 48 -10.98 23.82 -5.27
C VAL A 48 -10.72 23.94 -6.76
N ASP A 49 -9.85 24.87 -7.16
CA ASP A 49 -9.43 25.01 -8.55
C ASP A 49 -8.41 23.92 -8.95
N ASP A 50 -8.11 23.83 -10.24
CA ASP A 50 -7.22 22.78 -10.75
C ASP A 50 -5.81 22.88 -10.17
N LYS A 51 -5.36 24.11 -9.87
CA LYS A 51 -4.07 24.36 -9.22
C LYS A 51 -4.05 23.80 -7.80
N GLY A 52 -5.11 24.03 -7.02
CA GLY A 52 -5.28 23.46 -5.69
C GLY A 52 -5.32 21.93 -5.71
N LYS A 53 -6.08 21.34 -6.65
CA LYS A 53 -6.13 19.88 -6.85
C LYS A 53 -4.74 19.31 -7.15
N ALA A 54 -3.99 19.94 -8.04
CA ALA A 54 -2.64 19.50 -8.40
C ALA A 54 -1.67 19.54 -7.20
N LEU A 55 -1.77 20.57 -6.34
CA LEU A 55 -0.98 20.66 -5.11
C LEU A 55 -1.32 19.53 -4.12
N ILE A 56 -2.60 19.23 -3.95
CA ILE A 56 -3.06 18.12 -3.09
C ILE A 56 -2.52 16.80 -3.62
N VAL A 57 -2.74 16.51 -4.92
CA VAL A 57 -2.27 15.27 -5.55
C VAL A 57 -0.76 15.11 -5.38
N GLY A 58 0.03 16.15 -5.70
CA GLY A 58 1.49 16.10 -5.60
C GLY A 58 2.00 15.96 -4.16
N ALA A 59 1.27 16.48 -3.17
CA ALA A 59 1.61 16.26 -1.75
C ALA A 59 1.36 14.82 -1.33
N PHE A 60 0.25 14.22 -1.75
CA PHE A 60 -0.04 12.82 -1.48
C PHE A 60 0.95 11.90 -2.19
N ASP A 61 1.23 12.11 -3.48
CA ASP A 61 2.18 11.26 -4.23
C ASP A 61 3.54 11.13 -3.50
N LYS A 62 4.11 12.27 -3.08
CA LYS A 62 5.37 12.27 -2.31
C LYS A 62 5.26 11.49 -1.00
N LYS A 63 4.13 11.63 -0.28
CA LYS A 63 3.92 10.92 0.98
C LYS A 63 3.75 9.41 0.73
N CYS A 64 3.07 9.03 -0.33
CA CYS A 64 2.85 7.65 -0.72
C CYS A 64 4.14 6.95 -1.15
N ASP A 65 4.98 7.62 -1.94
CA ASP A 65 6.30 7.11 -2.30
C ASP A 65 7.19 6.93 -1.06
N SER A 66 7.14 7.89 -0.12
CA SER A 66 7.84 7.75 1.16
C SER A 66 7.30 6.58 1.99
N MET A 67 6.00 6.34 1.98
CA MET A 67 5.40 5.19 2.68
C MET A 67 5.86 3.87 2.07
N LYS A 68 5.82 3.72 0.74
CA LYS A 68 6.31 2.52 0.06
C LYS A 68 7.75 2.19 0.44
N SER A 69 8.63 3.19 0.34
CA SER A 69 10.04 3.03 0.73
C SER A 69 10.21 2.63 2.19
N HIS A 70 9.43 3.24 3.10
CA HIS A 70 9.46 2.87 4.52
C HIS A 70 8.98 1.43 4.75
N TYR A 71 7.89 1.03 4.09
CA TYR A 71 7.34 -0.31 4.20
C TYR A 71 8.29 -1.37 3.65
N HIS A 72 8.95 -1.13 2.52
CA HIS A 72 9.95 -2.06 1.98
C HIS A 72 11.07 -2.29 2.99
N HIS A 73 11.60 -1.20 3.56
CA HIS A 73 12.63 -1.32 4.59
C HIS A 73 12.14 -2.02 5.86
N TYR A 74 10.91 -1.72 6.32
CA TYR A 74 10.38 -2.27 7.57
C TYR A 74 10.05 -3.77 7.45
N ILE A 75 9.41 -4.20 6.35
CA ILE A 75 9.06 -5.60 6.09
C ILE A 75 10.28 -6.47 5.84
N GLU A 76 11.33 -5.94 5.17
CA GLU A 76 12.61 -6.65 5.05
C GLU A 76 13.15 -7.12 6.41
N HIS A 77 12.86 -6.37 7.48
CA HIS A 77 13.31 -6.65 8.84
C HIS A 77 12.22 -7.29 9.74
N ASN A 78 10.97 -7.36 9.28
CA ASN A 78 9.82 -7.90 10.01
C ASN A 78 8.86 -8.61 9.03
N PRO A 79 9.25 -9.73 8.40
CA PRO A 79 8.44 -10.37 7.37
C PRO A 79 7.12 -10.95 7.90
N GLU A 80 7.04 -11.28 9.19
CA GLU A 80 5.89 -11.91 9.83
C GLU A 80 4.64 -11.03 9.89
N ILE A 81 4.81 -9.72 9.80
CA ILE A 81 3.70 -8.74 9.83
C ILE A 81 3.25 -8.31 8.43
N HIS A 82 3.90 -8.81 7.37
CA HIS A 82 3.65 -8.36 5.99
C HIS A 82 2.18 -8.49 5.60
N ASP A 83 1.60 -9.67 5.78
CA ASP A 83 0.24 -9.94 5.31
C ASP A 83 -0.82 -9.16 6.12
N ASP A 84 -0.61 -9.01 7.43
CA ASP A 84 -1.46 -8.18 8.29
C ASP A 84 -1.39 -6.70 7.88
N ALA A 85 -0.20 -6.22 7.54
CA ALA A 85 -0.01 -4.86 7.07
C ALA A 85 -0.68 -4.63 5.70
N VAL A 86 -0.52 -5.56 4.75
CA VAL A 86 -1.20 -5.50 3.44
C VAL A 86 -2.71 -5.48 3.64
N ALA A 87 -3.25 -6.38 4.46
CA ALA A 87 -4.68 -6.45 4.75
C ALA A 87 -5.20 -5.15 5.38
N CYS A 88 -4.42 -4.55 6.29
CA CYS A 88 -4.81 -3.29 6.89
C CYS A 88 -4.86 -2.15 5.87
N ILE A 89 -3.78 -1.94 5.11
CA ILE A 89 -3.72 -0.88 4.11
C ILE A 89 -4.81 -1.07 3.05
N HIS A 90 -5.09 -2.32 2.66
CA HIS A 90 -6.19 -2.64 1.77
C HIS A 90 -7.56 -2.25 2.36
N ARG A 91 -7.80 -2.39 3.68
CA ARG A 91 -9.05 -1.88 4.27
C ARG A 91 -9.18 -0.38 4.04
N LEU A 92 -8.11 0.40 4.28
CA LEU A 92 -8.12 1.85 4.08
C LEU A 92 -8.35 2.25 2.61
N SER A 93 -7.88 1.46 1.65
CA SER A 93 -8.15 1.73 0.23
C SER A 93 -9.62 1.53 -0.16
N THR A 94 -10.37 0.77 0.63
CA THR A 94 -11.79 0.49 0.40
C THR A 94 -12.74 1.24 1.34
N SER A 95 -12.21 1.90 2.37
CA SER A 95 -13.00 2.66 3.34
C SER A 95 -13.72 3.84 2.69
N SER A 96 -14.88 4.19 3.25
CA SER A 96 -15.62 5.40 2.85
C SER A 96 -14.84 6.66 3.24
N CYS A 97 -15.09 7.78 2.56
CA CYS A 97 -14.46 9.05 2.91
C CYS A 97 -14.91 9.56 4.28
N GLU A 98 -16.13 9.24 4.69
CA GLU A 98 -16.62 9.54 6.02
C GLU A 98 -15.80 8.80 7.07
N ASP A 99 -15.58 7.50 6.88
CA ASP A 99 -14.82 6.67 7.83
C ASP A 99 -13.33 7.05 7.85
N LEU A 100 -12.75 7.45 6.72
CA LEU A 100 -11.36 7.89 6.64
C LEU A 100 -11.10 9.27 7.25
N LEU A 101 -12.08 10.18 7.17
CA LEU A 101 -11.88 11.58 7.57
C LEU A 101 -12.45 11.89 8.96
N ASN A 102 -13.37 11.08 9.49
CA ASN A 102 -13.99 11.30 10.80
C ASN A 102 -13.36 10.49 11.94
N ASP A 103 -12.10 10.06 11.77
CA ASP A 103 -11.23 9.53 12.84
C ASP A 103 -11.93 8.50 13.75
N LYS A 104 -12.68 7.56 13.15
CA LYS A 104 -13.10 6.37 13.89
C LYS A 104 -11.84 5.57 14.22
N GLU A 105 -11.67 5.20 15.49
CA GLU A 105 -10.50 4.52 16.06
C GLU A 105 -9.99 3.30 15.25
N ASP A 106 -10.81 2.76 14.36
CA ASP A 106 -10.55 1.62 13.47
C ASP A 106 -9.72 1.95 12.20
N ALA A 107 -9.41 3.22 11.92
CA ALA A 107 -8.54 3.60 10.80
C ALA A 107 -7.03 3.52 11.12
N ASN A 108 -6.66 3.01 12.31
CA ASN A 108 -5.27 2.80 12.73
C ASN A 108 -4.66 1.61 11.99
N CYS A 109 -4.33 1.79 10.72
CA CYS A 109 -3.37 0.92 10.07
C CYS A 109 -1.98 1.27 10.51
N LEU A 110 -1.61 0.55 11.57
CA LEU A 110 -0.28 0.40 12.09
C LEU A 110 0.17 1.64 12.86
N THR A 111 -0.30 1.67 14.11
CA THR A 111 0.48 2.22 15.20
C THR A 111 1.79 1.41 15.28
N PHE A 112 2.77 1.73 14.45
CA PHE A 112 4.14 1.24 14.57
C PHE A 112 4.85 1.95 15.72
N THR A 113 4.21 2.05 16.88
CA THR A 113 4.85 2.54 18.08
C THR A 113 5.72 1.42 18.60
N LYS A 114 7.01 1.64 18.43
CA LYS A 114 8.11 0.91 19.04
C LYS A 114 8.03 1.09 20.57
N ASP A 115 7.02 0.50 21.21
CA ASP A 115 6.86 0.52 22.66
C ASP A 115 6.97 -0.90 23.22
N LYS A 116 8.23 -1.34 23.33
CA LYS A 116 8.74 -2.04 24.52
C LYS A 116 10.05 -1.40 24.93
#